data_AF-A0A189PGW4-F1
#
_entry.id   AF-A0A189PGW4-F1
#
_cell.length_a   1.000
_cell.length_b   1.000
_cell.length_c   1.000
_cell.angle_alpha   90.00
_cell.angle_beta   90.00
_cell.angle_gamma   90.00
#
_symmetry.space_group_name_H-M   'P 1'
#
loop_
_entity.id
_entity.type
_entity.pdbx_description
1 polymer ?
#
loop_
_entity_poly.entity_id
_entity_poly.type
_entity_poly.pdbx_seq_one_letter_code
_entity_poly.pdbx_strand_id
1 'polypeptide(L)'
;MIGNQWSSSGVPHKGWTCVDVIDLRSNGEQPEDTDYATCQMCGNEKIRYVHVMQHPDYISELEVGCVCAEKMTDDYVGPKRWETKLRNRAARRTRWLKRTWRTSAKGNSFLNLEGYNLVVYPTKTNRWGYKIGNRFGPRTYPTANEAKLALFDDFWIETQDDEALWSSD
;
A
#
# COMPACT_ATOMS: atom_id res chain seq x y z
N MET A 1 8.24 -10.68 19.21
CA MET A 1 9.48 -9.90 19.41
C MET A 1 9.24 -8.93 20.57
N ILE A 2 10.22 -8.76 21.46
CA ILE A 2 10.08 -7.91 22.65
C ILE A 2 10.38 -6.46 22.22
N GLY A 3 9.44 -5.54 22.48
CA GLY A 3 9.64 -4.10 22.26
C GLY A 3 10.67 -3.50 23.22
N ASN A 4 10.92 -2.18 23.12
CA ASN A 4 11.88 -1.42 23.96
C ASN A 4 13.37 -1.58 23.59
N GLN A 5 13.68 -1.77 22.30
CA GLN A 5 15.07 -1.84 21.83
C GLN A 5 15.87 -0.54 22.02
N TRP A 6 15.22 0.61 22.29
CA TRP A 6 15.93 1.85 22.69
C TRP A 6 16.80 1.70 23.95
N SER A 7 16.51 0.73 24.81
CA SER A 7 17.29 0.46 26.03
C SER A 7 18.26 -0.72 25.89
N SER A 8 18.29 -1.38 24.73
CA SER A 8 19.11 -2.56 24.51
C SER A 8 20.54 -2.19 24.18
N SER A 9 21.50 -2.77 24.91
CA SER A 9 22.92 -2.63 24.59
C SER A 9 23.22 -3.20 23.20
N GLY A 10 23.99 -2.47 22.41
CA GLY A 10 24.40 -2.90 21.05
C GLY A 10 23.39 -2.57 19.95
N VAL A 11 22.25 -1.94 20.26
CA VAL A 11 21.33 -1.39 19.24
C VAL A 11 21.73 0.05 18.94
N PRO A 12 22.15 0.39 17.70
CA PRO A 12 22.42 1.77 17.32
C PRO A 12 21.18 2.65 17.44
N HIS A 13 21.34 3.90 17.86
CA HIS A 13 20.21 4.84 17.99
C HIS A 13 19.97 5.70 16.74
N LYS A 14 20.97 5.78 15.86
CA LYS A 14 21.04 6.63 14.67
C LYS A 14 21.73 5.87 13.54
N GLY A 15 21.71 6.41 12.33
CA GLY A 15 22.38 5.83 11.16
C GLY A 15 21.59 4.71 10.47
N TRP A 16 20.31 4.55 10.83
CA TRP A 16 19.45 3.57 10.17
C TRP A 16 18.94 4.10 8.85
N THR A 17 18.62 3.18 7.95
CA THR A 17 17.92 3.44 6.69
C THR A 17 16.56 2.76 6.73
N CYS A 18 15.52 3.48 6.34
CA CYS A 18 14.21 2.86 6.09
C CYS A 18 14.25 2.24 4.69
N VAL A 19 14.13 0.91 4.63
CA VAL A 19 14.25 0.16 3.37
C VAL A 19 12.89 -0.21 2.78
N ASP A 20 11.83 -0.21 3.61
CA ASP A 20 10.46 -0.43 3.17
C ASP A 20 9.45 0.17 4.15
N VAL A 21 8.22 0.44 3.66
CA VAL A 21 7.07 0.75 4.50
C VAL A 21 5.90 -0.14 4.08
N ILE A 22 5.38 -0.92 5.02
CA ILE A 22 4.37 -1.94 4.77
C ILE A 22 3.03 -1.48 5.36
N ASP A 23 1.97 -1.41 4.55
CA ASP A 23 0.59 -1.32 5.04
C ASP A 23 0.07 -2.73 5.33
N LEU A 24 -0.10 -3.07 6.61
CA LEU A 24 -0.61 -4.38 7.05
C LEU A 24 -2.03 -4.67 6.55
N ARG A 25 -2.75 -3.64 6.06
CA ARG A 25 -4.06 -3.80 5.40
C ARG A 25 -4.00 -3.53 3.90
N SER A 26 -2.84 -3.72 3.27
CA SER A 26 -2.67 -3.48 1.83
C SER A 26 -3.64 -4.29 0.95
N ASN A 27 -4.07 -5.47 1.41
CA ASN A 27 -5.04 -6.36 0.77
C ASN A 27 -6.52 -5.94 1.00
N GLY A 28 -6.78 -5.02 1.92
CA GLY A 28 -8.12 -4.55 2.28
C GLY A 28 -8.79 -5.28 3.44
N GLU A 29 -8.04 -6.00 4.29
CA GLU A 29 -8.54 -6.56 5.54
C GLU A 29 -9.25 -5.54 6.43
N GLN A 30 -10.24 -6.02 7.19
CA GLN A 30 -10.98 -5.20 8.13
C GLN A 30 -10.14 -4.91 9.39
N PRO A 31 -10.38 -3.78 10.08
CA PRO A 31 -9.64 -3.42 11.29
C PRO A 31 -9.64 -4.51 12.37
N GLU A 32 -10.73 -5.25 12.52
CA GLU A 32 -10.90 -6.34 13.49
C GLU A 32 -10.09 -7.60 13.16
N ASP A 33 -9.80 -7.82 11.88
CA ASP A 33 -9.04 -8.97 11.38
C ASP A 33 -7.55 -8.63 11.16
N THR A 34 -7.13 -7.39 11.45
CA THR A 34 -5.77 -6.93 11.20
C THR A 34 -4.82 -7.34 12.33
N ASP A 35 -3.79 -8.11 11.98
CA ASP A 35 -2.66 -8.39 12.86
C ASP A 35 -1.72 -7.18 12.95
N TYR A 36 -2.04 -6.21 13.81
CA TYR A 36 -1.21 -5.02 13.96
C TYR A 36 0.17 -5.33 14.56
N ALA A 37 1.19 -4.60 14.08
CA ALA A 37 2.53 -4.70 14.61
C ALA A 37 2.73 -3.94 15.92
N THR A 38 3.79 -4.31 16.63
CA THR A 38 4.30 -3.61 17.81
C THR A 38 5.69 -3.06 17.49
N CYS A 39 5.91 -1.78 17.77
CA CYS A 39 7.18 -1.11 17.51
C CYS A 39 8.30 -1.80 18.28
N GLN A 40 9.29 -2.35 17.58
CA GLN A 40 10.41 -2.99 18.25
C GLN A 40 11.23 -2.01 19.08
N MET A 41 11.26 -0.73 18.70
CA MET A 41 12.05 0.28 19.43
C MET A 41 11.37 0.81 20.69
N CYS A 42 10.12 1.28 20.61
CA CYS A 42 9.43 1.89 21.76
C CYS A 42 8.32 1.04 22.38
N GLY A 43 8.04 -0.15 21.85
CA GLY A 43 6.98 -1.03 22.36
C GLY A 43 5.55 -0.57 22.06
N ASN A 44 5.35 0.55 21.35
CA ASN A 44 4.01 1.01 21.00
C ASN A 44 3.30 0.01 20.07
N GLU A 45 2.13 -0.45 20.48
CA GLU A 45 1.33 -1.43 19.76
C GLU A 45 0.41 -0.78 18.71
N LYS A 46 -0.34 -1.63 17.99
CA LYS A 46 -1.36 -1.23 17.01
C LYS A 46 -0.81 -0.43 15.83
N ILE A 47 0.39 -0.76 15.37
CA ILE A 47 1.00 -0.16 14.19
C ILE A 47 0.45 -0.82 12.94
N ARG A 48 -0.11 0.00 12.05
CA ARG A 48 -0.59 -0.44 10.72
C ARG A 48 0.45 -0.25 9.62
N TYR A 49 1.18 0.85 9.66
CA TYR A 49 2.19 1.20 8.67
C TYR A 49 3.55 0.96 9.30
N VAL A 50 4.16 -0.17 8.93
CA VAL A 50 5.39 -0.68 9.52
C VAL A 50 6.57 -0.16 8.71
N HIS A 51 7.49 0.54 9.36
CA HIS A 51 8.74 0.99 8.74
C HIS A 51 9.79 -0.07 9.01
N VAL A 52 10.32 -0.67 7.95
CA VAL A 52 11.38 -1.68 8.03
C VAL A 52 12.74 -0.95 8.01
N MET A 53 13.50 -1.12 9.09
CA MET A 53 14.72 -0.37 9.34
C MET A 53 15.94 -1.29 9.28
N GLN A 54 16.97 -0.85 8.57
CA GLN A 54 18.26 -1.54 8.48
C GLN A 54 19.40 -0.62 8.94
N HIS A 55 20.41 -1.18 9.60
CA HIS A 55 21.65 -0.47 9.96
C HIS A 55 22.86 -1.31 9.56
N PRO A 56 23.94 -0.73 9.02
CA PRO A 56 25.12 -1.49 8.58
C PRO A 56 25.75 -2.32 9.71
N ASP A 57 25.75 -1.78 10.93
CA ASP A 57 26.31 -2.45 12.12
C ASP A 57 25.30 -3.29 12.92
N TYR A 58 24.11 -3.57 12.38
CA TYR A 58 23.09 -4.37 13.07
C TYR A 58 22.51 -5.43 12.14
N ILE A 59 22.59 -6.69 12.55
CA ILE A 59 22.38 -7.85 11.65
C ILE A 59 20.92 -8.06 11.25
N SER A 60 19.97 -7.61 12.06
CA SER A 60 18.54 -7.85 11.85
C SER A 60 17.81 -6.58 11.47
N GLU A 61 16.83 -6.68 10.58
CA GLU A 61 15.90 -5.59 10.36
C GLU A 61 15.02 -5.36 11.60
N LEU A 62 14.60 -4.11 11.80
CA LEU A 62 13.66 -3.74 12.85
C LEU A 62 12.40 -3.14 12.24
N GLU A 63 11.26 -3.66 12.66
CA GLU A 63 9.93 -3.17 12.38
C GLU A 63 9.52 -2.12 13.41
N VAL A 64 9.31 -0.89 12.97
CA VAL A 64 9.04 0.23 13.85
C VAL A 64 7.89 1.10 13.35
N GLY A 65 7.37 1.94 14.24
CA GLY A 65 6.43 2.99 13.85
C GLY A 65 7.15 4.23 13.32
N CYS A 66 6.43 5.06 12.57
CA CYS A 66 6.94 6.28 11.93
C CYS A 66 7.82 7.15 12.84
N VAL A 67 7.36 7.46 14.06
CA VAL A 67 8.13 8.31 15.00
C VAL A 67 9.46 7.69 15.40
N CYS A 68 9.55 6.36 15.50
CA CYS A 68 10.83 5.71 15.77
C CYS A 68 11.70 5.67 14.52
N ALA A 69 11.12 5.44 13.34
CA ALA A 69 11.85 5.53 12.07
C ALA A 69 12.50 6.91 11.91
N GLU A 70 11.76 8.00 12.14
CA GLU A 70 12.30 9.38 12.09
C GLU A 70 13.50 9.58 13.01
N LYS A 71 13.39 9.06 14.24
CA LYS A 71 14.48 9.16 15.22
C LYS A 71 15.68 8.32 14.78
N MET A 72 15.47 7.13 14.27
CA MET A 72 16.53 6.20 13.86
C MET A 72 17.29 6.67 12.62
N THR A 73 16.60 7.29 11.67
CA THR A 73 17.19 7.84 10.43
C THR A 73 17.78 9.24 10.62
N ASP A 74 17.35 9.96 11.67
CA ASP A 74 17.54 11.41 11.79
C ASP A 74 16.86 12.23 10.66
N ASP A 75 15.82 11.64 10.05
CA ASP A 75 15.00 12.26 9.01
C ASP A 75 13.54 12.35 9.48
N TYR A 76 13.08 13.58 9.72
CA TYR A 76 11.73 13.88 10.20
C TYR A 76 10.71 14.17 9.08
N VAL A 77 11.09 13.91 7.82
CA VAL A 77 10.28 14.17 6.63
C VAL A 77 10.03 12.89 5.82
N GLY A 78 11.08 12.13 5.51
CA GLY A 78 11.01 10.93 4.66
C GLY A 78 10.03 9.88 5.18
N PRO A 79 10.18 9.37 6.42
CA PRO A 79 9.27 8.37 6.98
C PRO A 79 7.79 8.80 6.90
N LYS A 80 7.48 10.05 7.29
CA LYS A 80 6.13 10.59 7.16
C LYS A 80 5.62 10.59 5.74
N ARG A 81 6.43 11.06 4.77
CA ARG A 81 6.05 11.12 3.35
C ARG A 81 5.68 9.73 2.80
N TRP A 82 6.50 8.72 3.11
CA TRP A 82 6.28 7.35 2.64
C TRP A 82 5.01 6.73 3.23
N GLU A 83 4.81 6.90 4.55
CA GLU A 83 3.58 6.46 5.19
C GLU A 83 2.34 7.19 4.64
N THR A 84 2.42 8.50 4.43
CA THR A 84 1.33 9.28 3.83
C THR A 84 0.98 8.77 2.43
N LYS A 85 1.96 8.36 1.62
CA LYS A 85 1.72 7.74 0.30
C LYS A 85 0.84 6.49 0.44
N LEU A 86 1.14 5.61 1.38
CA LEU A 86 0.35 4.39 1.65
C LEU A 86 -1.03 4.68 2.26
N ARG A 87 -1.13 5.66 3.16
CA ARG A 87 -2.42 6.14 3.69
C ARG A 87 -3.32 6.65 2.57
N ASN A 88 -2.77 7.42 1.65
CA ASN A 88 -3.49 7.93 0.48
C ASN A 88 -3.90 6.78 -0.45
N ARG A 89 -3.01 5.83 -0.73
CA ARG A 89 -3.34 4.59 -1.46
C ARG A 89 -4.54 3.88 -0.84
N ALA A 90 -4.51 3.62 0.46
CA ALA A 90 -5.60 2.93 1.17
C ALA A 90 -6.92 3.70 1.04
N ALA A 91 -6.90 5.02 1.23
CA ALA A 91 -8.08 5.87 1.07
C ALA A 91 -8.65 5.82 -0.36
N ARG A 92 -7.78 5.87 -1.39
CA ARG A 92 -8.19 5.76 -2.79
C ARG A 92 -8.78 4.39 -3.10
N ARG A 93 -8.16 3.31 -2.60
CA ARG A 93 -8.69 1.94 -2.75
C ARG A 93 -10.10 1.82 -2.20
N THR A 94 -10.37 2.38 -1.01
CA THR A 94 -11.73 2.40 -0.42
C THR A 94 -12.73 3.19 -1.27
N ARG A 95 -12.30 4.32 -1.87
CA ARG A 95 -13.15 5.16 -2.73
C ARG A 95 -13.31 4.59 -4.13
N TRP A 96 -12.42 3.70 -4.57
CA TRP A 96 -12.35 3.18 -5.93
C TRP A 96 -13.67 2.58 -6.43
N LEU A 97 -14.34 1.79 -5.58
CA LEU A 97 -15.63 1.18 -5.90
C LEU A 97 -16.78 2.20 -5.93
N LYS A 98 -16.61 3.35 -5.29
CA LYS A 98 -17.60 4.45 -5.24
C LYS A 98 -17.47 5.41 -6.43
N ARG A 99 -16.42 5.28 -7.25
CA ARG A 99 -16.26 6.12 -8.44
C ARG A 99 -17.34 5.84 -9.47
N THR A 100 -17.62 6.84 -10.31
CA THR A 100 -18.54 6.68 -11.43
C THR A 100 -17.87 5.91 -12.55
N TRP A 101 -18.08 4.59 -12.57
CA TRP A 101 -17.69 3.72 -13.68
C TRP A 101 -18.65 3.93 -14.84
N ARG A 102 -18.13 4.32 -16.00
CA ARG A 102 -18.93 4.45 -17.23
C ARG A 102 -19.14 3.09 -17.87
N THR A 103 -20.22 2.95 -18.62
CA THR A 103 -20.49 1.74 -19.40
C THR A 103 -20.13 1.99 -20.87
N SER A 104 -19.28 1.12 -21.42
CA SER A 104 -18.93 1.15 -22.84
C SER A 104 -20.06 0.63 -23.72
N ALA A 105 -20.01 0.87 -25.03
CA ALA A 105 -20.98 0.31 -25.98
C ALA A 105 -21.05 -1.23 -25.96
N LYS A 106 -19.98 -1.90 -25.51
CA LYS A 106 -19.90 -3.36 -25.34
C LYS A 106 -20.41 -3.85 -23.97
N GLY A 107 -20.95 -2.96 -23.13
CA GLY A 107 -21.45 -3.28 -21.79
C GLY A 107 -20.37 -3.34 -20.69
N ASN A 108 -19.10 -3.13 -21.01
CA ASN A 108 -18.02 -3.17 -20.01
C ASN A 108 -17.98 -1.90 -19.16
N SER A 109 -17.71 -2.05 -17.85
CA SER A 109 -17.42 -0.94 -16.96
C SER A 109 -16.02 -0.40 -17.24
N PHE A 110 -15.87 0.92 -17.32
CA PHE A 110 -14.55 1.53 -17.51
C PHE A 110 -14.40 2.87 -16.78
N LEU A 111 -13.15 3.25 -16.60
CA LEU A 111 -12.72 4.50 -15.99
C LEU A 111 -11.49 5.00 -16.76
N ASN A 112 -11.38 6.31 -16.98
CA ASN A 112 -10.23 6.92 -17.64
C ASN A 112 -9.51 7.83 -16.64
N LEU A 113 -8.19 7.67 -16.49
CA LEU A 113 -7.32 8.52 -15.64
C LEU A 113 -6.05 8.84 -16.39
N GLU A 114 -5.74 10.12 -16.56
CA GLU A 114 -4.47 10.63 -17.13
C GLU A 114 -3.94 9.78 -18.30
N GLY A 115 -4.80 9.49 -19.30
CA GLY A 115 -4.44 8.72 -20.48
C GLY A 115 -4.60 7.19 -20.38
N TYR A 116 -4.84 6.64 -19.19
CA TYR A 116 -5.12 5.22 -18.98
C TYR A 116 -6.60 4.90 -19.15
N ASN A 117 -6.89 3.87 -19.96
CA ASN A 117 -8.23 3.28 -20.05
C ASN A 117 -8.31 2.02 -19.19
N LEU A 118 -8.99 2.12 -18.05
CA LEU A 118 -9.13 1.07 -17.06
C LEU A 118 -10.48 0.37 -17.27
N VAL A 119 -10.49 -0.91 -17.61
CA VAL A 119 -11.72 -1.62 -18.00
C VAL A 119 -11.90 -2.89 -17.19
N VAL A 120 -13.12 -3.13 -16.73
CA VAL A 120 -13.57 -4.39 -16.11
C VAL A 120 -14.66 -5.00 -16.98
N TYR A 121 -14.54 -6.29 -17.27
CA TYR A 121 -15.39 -6.99 -18.22
C TYR A 121 -15.78 -8.39 -17.73
N PRO A 122 -16.99 -8.87 -18.03
CA PRO A 122 -17.38 -10.25 -17.77
C PRO A 122 -16.71 -11.20 -18.76
N THR A 123 -16.41 -12.41 -18.31
CA THR A 123 -15.86 -13.50 -19.11
C THR A 123 -16.96 -14.52 -19.43
N LYS A 124 -16.67 -15.44 -20.35
CA LYS A 124 -17.60 -16.53 -20.72
C LYS A 124 -17.90 -17.50 -19.58
N THR A 125 -17.06 -17.55 -18.55
CA THR A 125 -17.16 -18.49 -17.42
C THR A 125 -17.83 -17.88 -16.19
N ASN A 126 -18.63 -16.82 -16.37
CA ASN A 126 -19.26 -16.07 -15.29
C ASN A 126 -18.26 -15.53 -14.23
N ARG A 127 -17.02 -15.27 -14.66
CA ARG A 127 -15.99 -14.56 -13.89
C ARG A 127 -15.73 -13.20 -14.49
N TRP A 128 -14.97 -12.37 -13.79
CA TRP A 128 -14.65 -11.00 -14.19
C TRP A 128 -13.16 -10.86 -14.45
N GLY A 129 -12.80 -10.23 -15.57
CA GLY A 129 -11.44 -9.83 -15.89
C GLY A 129 -11.31 -8.31 -15.91
N TYR A 130 -10.07 -7.84 -15.99
CA TYR A 130 -9.80 -6.42 -16.17
C TYR A 130 -8.66 -6.20 -17.16
N LYS A 131 -8.52 -4.97 -17.65
CA LYS A 131 -7.37 -4.53 -18.44
C LYS A 131 -7.01 -3.08 -18.14
N ILE A 132 -5.73 -2.76 -18.28
CA ILE A 132 -5.14 -1.43 -18.15
C ILE A 132 -4.60 -1.05 -19.53
N GLY A 133 -5.30 -0.15 -20.21
CA GLY A 133 -5.08 0.13 -21.63
C GLY A 133 -5.27 -1.13 -22.49
N ASN A 134 -4.17 -1.66 -23.01
CA ASN A 134 -4.12 -2.89 -23.82
C ASN A 134 -3.63 -4.12 -23.04
N ARG A 135 -3.17 -3.94 -21.80
CA ARG A 135 -2.65 -5.01 -20.95
C ARG A 135 -3.77 -5.68 -20.18
N PHE A 136 -3.96 -6.99 -20.37
CA PHE A 136 -4.93 -7.77 -19.62
C PHE A 136 -4.39 -8.15 -18.24
N GLY A 137 -5.27 -8.17 -17.24
CA GLY A 137 -4.97 -8.67 -15.92
C GLY A 137 -4.65 -10.17 -15.95
N PRO A 138 -3.80 -10.66 -15.03
CA PRO A 138 -3.27 -12.04 -15.08
C PRO A 138 -4.29 -13.10 -14.62
N ARG A 139 -5.39 -12.71 -13.98
CA ARG A 139 -6.37 -13.62 -13.36
C ARG A 139 -7.79 -13.10 -13.56
N THR A 140 -8.76 -13.95 -13.24
CA THR A 140 -10.18 -13.60 -13.23
C THR A 140 -10.77 -13.76 -11.82
N TYR A 141 -11.82 -13.00 -11.54
CA TYR A 141 -12.39 -12.82 -10.20
C TYR A 141 -13.86 -13.22 -10.15
N PRO A 142 -14.34 -13.76 -9.03
CA PRO A 142 -15.75 -14.04 -8.79
C PRO A 142 -16.69 -12.87 -9.05
N THR A 143 -16.30 -11.65 -8.66
CA THR A 143 -17.17 -10.46 -8.75
C THR A 143 -16.53 -9.31 -9.52
N ALA A 144 -17.37 -8.42 -10.06
CA ALA A 144 -16.92 -7.19 -10.72
C ALA A 144 -16.16 -6.28 -9.75
N ASN A 145 -16.57 -6.23 -8.47
CA ASN A 145 -15.91 -5.41 -7.46
C ASN A 145 -14.52 -5.93 -7.12
N GLU A 146 -14.35 -7.26 -7.01
CA GLU A 146 -13.01 -7.84 -6.84
C GLU A 146 -12.12 -7.56 -8.05
N ALA A 147 -12.64 -7.65 -9.27
CA ALA A 147 -11.88 -7.28 -10.47
C ALA A 147 -11.51 -5.78 -10.50
N LYS A 148 -12.40 -4.89 -10.03
CA LYS A 148 -12.10 -3.45 -9.90
C LYS A 148 -11.02 -3.18 -8.87
N LEU A 149 -11.06 -3.83 -7.69
CA LEU A 149 -10.04 -3.68 -6.66
C LEU A 149 -8.69 -4.25 -7.12
N ALA A 150 -8.69 -5.42 -7.77
CA ALA A 150 -7.48 -6.00 -8.32
C ALA A 150 -6.89 -5.13 -9.44
N LEU A 151 -7.74 -4.52 -10.28
CA LEU A 151 -7.27 -3.52 -11.25
C LEU A 151 -6.62 -2.33 -10.54
N PHE A 152 -7.19 -1.82 -9.44
CA PHE A 152 -6.59 -0.73 -8.67
C PHE A 152 -5.22 -1.13 -8.13
N ASP A 153 -5.13 -2.32 -7.53
CA ASP A 153 -3.89 -2.79 -6.92
C ASP A 153 -2.78 -2.96 -7.99
N ASP A 154 -3.10 -3.48 -9.17
CA ASP A 154 -2.18 -3.60 -10.32
C ASP A 154 -1.82 -2.22 -10.91
N PHE A 155 -2.80 -1.35 -11.10
CA PHE A 155 -2.59 0.00 -11.60
C PHE A 155 -1.71 0.84 -10.67
N TRP A 156 -1.89 0.68 -9.35
CA TRP A 156 -1.04 1.32 -8.34
C TRP A 156 0.42 0.87 -8.48
N ILE A 157 0.69 -0.43 -8.65
CA ILE A 157 2.07 -0.92 -8.81
C ILE A 157 2.76 -0.26 -10.01
N GLU A 158 2.03 -0.10 -11.12
CA GLU A 158 2.55 0.51 -12.35
C GLU A 158 2.79 2.03 -12.21
N THR A 159 2.03 2.72 -11.37
CA THR A 159 1.95 4.18 -11.39
C THR A 159 2.21 4.86 -10.05
N GLN A 160 2.58 4.13 -9.00
CA GLN A 160 2.74 4.69 -7.66
C GLN A 160 3.78 5.81 -7.57
N ASP A 161 4.74 5.87 -8.51
CA ASP A 161 5.76 6.91 -8.55
C ASP A 161 5.38 8.10 -9.46
N ASP A 162 4.22 8.03 -10.12
CA ASP A 162 3.65 9.15 -10.87
C ASP A 162 2.88 10.07 -9.91
N GLU A 163 3.60 11.04 -9.32
CA GLU A 163 3.00 12.01 -8.40
C GLU A 163 1.93 12.88 -9.07
N ALA A 164 2.05 13.15 -10.37
CA ALA A 164 1.09 13.97 -11.10
C ALA A 164 -0.27 13.26 -11.15
N LEU A 165 -0.29 11.99 -11.56
CA LEU A 165 -1.48 11.14 -11.59
C LEU A 165 -2.18 11.07 -10.23
N TRP A 166 -1.42 10.88 -9.16
CA TRP A 166 -2.00 10.74 -7.82
C TRP A 166 -2.25 12.07 -7.11
N SER A 167 -1.90 13.22 -7.72
CA SER A 167 -2.24 14.53 -7.19
C SER A 167 -3.62 15.04 -7.67
N SER A 168 -4.07 14.58 -8.85
CA SER A 168 -5.33 14.99 -9.48
C SER A 168 -6.54 14.11 -9.11
N ASP A 169 -6.31 12.97 -8.44
CA ASP A 169 -7.31 11.95 -8.08
C ASP A 169 -7.68 11.88 -6.58
#